data_AF-V9VY52-F1
#
_entry.id   AF-V9VY52-F1
#
_cell.length_a   1.000
_cell.length_b   1.000
_cell.length_c   1.000
_cell.angle_alpha   90.00
_cell.angle_beta   90.00
_cell.angle_gamma   90.00
#
_symmetry.space_group_name_H-M   'P 1'
#
loop_
_entity.id
_entity.type
_entity.pdbx_description
1 polymer ?
#
loop_
_entity_poly.entity_id
_entity_poly.type
_entity_poly.pdbx_seq_one_letter_code
_entity_poly.pdbx_strand_id
1 'polypeptide(L)'
;MRYWLFKSEPSTWSWDDQQAKGEAGEEWDGVRNYQARNFMRDMKIGDRGFFYHSQKEKSVVGIVEVCAEAHPDSTSEDDRWECVDIKAVRSFVTPVSLDQIKADPQLEEMVLVRNSRLSVQPVSELEWTAICALGQTDPG
;
A
#
# COMPACT_ATOMS: atom_id res chain seq x y z
N MET A 1 -11.02 9.72 -5.73
CA MET A 1 -9.81 9.17 -5.10
C MET A 1 -10.22 7.93 -4.35
N ARG A 2 -9.55 6.81 -4.60
CA ARG A 2 -9.67 5.54 -3.86
C ARG A 2 -8.45 5.36 -2.95
N TYR A 3 -8.60 4.49 -1.97
CA TYR A 3 -7.54 4.17 -1.02
C TYR A 3 -7.13 2.70 -1.12
N TRP A 4 -5.84 2.47 -0.92
CA TRP A 4 -5.21 1.17 -1.11
C TRP A 4 -4.23 0.86 0.03
N LEU A 5 -3.73 -0.37 0.07
CA LEU A 5 -2.62 -0.77 0.92
C LEU A 5 -1.66 -1.64 0.13
N PHE A 6 -0.37 -1.33 0.22
CA PHE A 6 0.74 -1.98 -0.44
C PHE A 6 1.65 -2.62 0.61
N LYS A 7 1.79 -3.94 0.59
CA LYS A 7 2.71 -4.66 1.50
C LYS A 7 4.09 -4.75 0.87
N SER A 8 5.09 -4.32 1.63
CA SER A 8 6.51 -4.49 1.30
C SER A 8 7.25 -5.23 2.40
N GLU A 9 8.27 -6.01 2.07
CA GLU A 9 9.22 -6.51 3.09
C GLU A 9 10.39 -5.54 3.20
N PRO A 10 10.66 -4.94 4.38
CA PRO A 10 11.70 -3.89 4.52
C PRO A 10 13.12 -4.36 4.18
N SER A 11 13.37 -5.66 4.23
CA SER A 11 14.64 -6.27 3.83
C SER A 11 14.87 -6.24 2.31
N THR A 12 13.81 -6.05 1.53
CA THR A 12 13.81 -6.05 0.07
C THR A 12 13.53 -4.65 -0.48
N TRP A 13 12.50 -3.98 0.05
CA TRP A 13 12.15 -2.61 -0.32
C TRP A 13 11.56 -1.89 0.89
N SER A 14 12.34 -1.02 1.51
CA SER A 14 11.95 -0.28 2.72
C SER A 14 11.22 1.02 2.40
N TRP A 15 10.59 1.62 3.41
CA TRP A 15 10.05 2.97 3.29
C TRP A 15 11.13 4.00 2.94
N ASP A 16 12.33 3.87 3.50
CA ASP A 16 13.44 4.78 3.19
C ASP A 16 13.85 4.69 1.71
N ASP A 17 13.85 3.49 1.13
CA ASP A 17 14.10 3.28 -0.30
C ASP A 17 13.02 3.95 -1.15
N GLN A 18 11.75 3.79 -0.75
CA GLN A 18 10.62 4.43 -1.42
C GLN A 18 10.69 5.97 -1.36
N GLN A 19 11.11 6.53 -0.23
CA GLN A 19 11.32 7.97 -0.09
C GLN A 19 12.50 8.46 -0.94
N ALA A 20 13.57 7.68 -1.04
CA ALA A 20 14.75 8.02 -1.82
C ALA A 20 14.47 8.12 -3.33
N LYS A 21 13.46 7.40 -3.85
CA LYS A 21 13.00 7.54 -5.25
C LYS A 21 12.36 8.90 -5.56
N GLY A 22 11.81 9.57 -4.56
CA GLY A 22 11.17 10.89 -4.71
C GLY A 22 10.05 10.88 -5.75
N GLU A 23 9.95 11.96 -6.53
CA GLU A 23 8.90 12.14 -7.55
C GLU A 23 8.95 11.14 -8.71
N ALA A 24 10.08 10.45 -8.91
CA ALA A 24 10.16 9.41 -9.92
C ALA A 24 9.26 8.21 -9.59
N GLY A 25 8.99 7.98 -8.29
CA GLY A 25 8.26 6.81 -7.83
C GLY A 25 9.02 5.50 -8.01
N GLU A 26 8.32 4.41 -7.76
CA GLU A 26 8.80 3.05 -7.98
C GLU A 26 7.71 2.19 -8.60
N GLU A 27 8.11 1.36 -9.56
CA GLU A 27 7.29 0.30 -10.13
C GLU A 27 6.93 -0.72 -9.06
N TRP A 28 5.63 -0.98 -8.86
CA TRP A 28 5.15 -1.95 -7.89
C TRP A 28 5.14 -3.38 -8.44
N ASP A 29 6.31 -3.84 -8.87
CA ASP A 29 6.53 -5.10 -9.58
C ASP A 29 6.31 -6.36 -8.72
N GLY A 30 6.53 -7.53 -9.33
CA GLY A 30 6.64 -8.81 -8.62
C GLY A 30 5.32 -9.38 -8.11
N VAL A 31 4.20 -8.68 -8.32
CA VAL A 31 2.87 -9.15 -7.92
C VAL A 31 2.44 -10.30 -8.84
N ARG A 32 2.35 -11.51 -8.27
CA ARG A 32 1.89 -12.73 -8.97
C ARG A 32 0.58 -13.28 -8.39
N ASN A 33 -0.30 -12.38 -7.98
CA ASN A 33 -1.64 -12.69 -7.50
C ASN A 33 -2.69 -11.98 -8.37
N TYR A 34 -3.60 -12.74 -8.99
CA TYR A 34 -4.60 -12.20 -9.90
C TYR A 34 -5.51 -11.13 -9.28
N GLN A 35 -5.87 -11.28 -8.01
CA GLN A 35 -6.73 -10.32 -7.32
C GLN A 35 -5.98 -9.02 -7.05
N ALA A 36 -4.75 -9.09 -6.53
CA ALA A 36 -3.89 -7.94 -6.33
C ALA A 36 -3.62 -7.17 -7.63
N ARG A 37 -3.32 -7.89 -8.72
CA ARG A 37 -3.17 -7.31 -10.06
C ARG A 37 -4.45 -6.58 -10.50
N ASN A 38 -5.61 -7.22 -10.34
CA ASN A 38 -6.87 -6.59 -10.74
C ASN A 38 -7.17 -5.32 -9.93
N PHE A 39 -6.79 -5.26 -8.65
CA PHE A 39 -6.88 -4.02 -7.88
C PHE A 39 -5.97 -2.92 -8.44
N MET A 40 -4.75 -3.25 -8.85
CA MET A 40 -3.85 -2.28 -9.49
C MET A 40 -4.41 -1.77 -10.83
N ARG A 41 -5.09 -2.60 -11.62
CA ARG A 41 -5.80 -2.16 -12.84
C ARG A 41 -6.91 -1.14 -12.60
N ASP A 42 -7.50 -1.16 -11.40
CA ASP A 42 -8.58 -0.26 -11.00
C ASP A 42 -8.06 1.08 -10.44
N MET A 43 -6.75 1.21 -10.22
CA MET A 43 -6.12 2.41 -9.68
C MET A 43 -6.05 3.52 -10.72
N LYS A 44 -6.12 4.76 -10.23
CA LYS A 44 -5.93 5.97 -11.04
C LYS A 44 -4.84 6.85 -10.45
N ILE A 45 -4.19 7.64 -11.30
CA ILE A 45 -3.21 8.64 -10.84
C ILE A 45 -3.86 9.53 -9.78
N GLY A 46 -3.16 9.73 -8.65
CA GLY A 46 -3.66 10.47 -7.50
C GLY A 46 -4.42 9.63 -6.47
N ASP A 47 -4.74 8.36 -6.76
CA ASP A 47 -5.20 7.44 -5.71
C ASP A 47 -4.09 7.22 -4.69
N ARG A 48 -4.47 7.10 -3.42
CA ARG A 48 -3.52 7.00 -2.30
C ARG A 48 -3.48 5.60 -1.72
N GLY A 49 -2.39 5.25 -1.07
CA GLY A 49 -2.32 4.01 -0.33
C GLY A 49 -1.40 4.06 0.87
N PHE A 50 -1.58 3.09 1.76
CA PHE A 50 -0.67 2.84 2.86
C PHE A 50 0.51 2.00 2.39
N PHE A 51 1.72 2.45 2.71
CA PHE A 51 2.91 1.62 2.63
C PHE A 51 3.02 0.82 3.93
N TYR A 52 2.87 -0.50 3.83
CA TYR A 52 2.84 -1.41 4.96
C TYR A 52 4.07 -2.29 4.97
N HIS A 53 4.88 -2.18 6.02
CA HIS A 53 5.96 -3.10 6.28
C HIS A 53 5.41 -4.45 6.75
N SER A 54 5.77 -5.52 6.04
CA SER A 54 5.33 -6.89 6.31
C SER A 54 6.38 -7.69 7.09
N GLN A 55 6.08 -8.96 7.36
CA GLN A 55 6.94 -9.91 8.09
C GLN A 55 7.29 -9.52 9.53
N LYS A 56 8.39 -8.79 9.77
CA LYS A 56 8.89 -8.56 11.13
C LYS A 56 8.27 -7.34 11.80
N GLU A 57 8.17 -6.22 11.09
CA GLU A 57 7.70 -4.95 11.67
C GLU A 57 6.16 -4.85 11.70
N LYS A 58 5.48 -5.32 10.65
CA LYS A 58 4.00 -5.39 10.56
C LYS A 58 3.32 -4.08 10.93
N SER A 59 3.60 -3.01 10.19
CA SER A 59 3.08 -1.68 10.46
C SER A 59 2.83 -0.87 9.19
N VAL A 60 1.84 0.01 9.24
CA VAL A 60 1.72 1.12 8.29
C VAL A 60 2.73 2.19 8.67
N VAL A 61 3.58 2.59 7.72
CA VAL A 61 4.71 3.50 7.97
C VAL A 61 4.65 4.77 7.11
N GLY A 62 3.87 4.77 6.03
CA GLY A 62 3.81 5.90 5.10
C GLY A 62 2.56 5.91 4.24
N ILE A 63 2.34 7.04 3.58
CA ILE A 63 1.35 7.24 2.54
C ILE A 63 2.08 7.36 1.21
N VAL A 64 1.58 6.63 0.22
CA VAL A 64 1.99 6.69 -1.18
C VAL A 64 0.85 7.19 -2.04
N GLU A 65 1.18 7.63 -3.25
CA GLU A 65 0.25 8.00 -4.31
C GLU A 65 0.62 7.28 -5.60
N VAL A 66 -0.39 6.83 -6.34
CA VAL A 66 -0.21 6.26 -7.68
C VAL A 66 0.24 7.35 -8.65
N CYS A 67 1.42 7.18 -9.25
CA CYS A 67 2.01 8.11 -10.21
C CYS A 67 2.05 7.58 -11.65
N ALA A 68 1.82 6.28 -11.87
CA ALA A 68 1.50 5.70 -13.17
C ALA A 68 0.36 4.70 -13.04
N GLU A 69 -0.61 4.72 -13.98
CA GLU A 69 -1.65 3.70 -14.04
C GLU A 69 -1.08 2.35 -14.47
N ALA A 70 -1.89 1.28 -14.39
CA ALA A 70 -1.43 -0.07 -14.67
C ALA A 70 -0.75 -0.21 -16.04
N HIS A 71 0.44 -0.78 -16.05
CA HIS A 71 1.24 -1.12 -17.23
C HIS A 71 1.89 -2.50 -17.04
N PRO A 72 2.44 -3.12 -18.11
CA PRO A 72 3.14 -4.39 -17.99
C PRO A 72 4.27 -4.33 -16.96
N ASP A 73 4.37 -5.38 -16.14
CA ASP A 73 5.41 -5.54 -15.12
C ASP A 73 6.75 -5.86 -15.78
N SER A 74 7.74 -4.99 -15.59
CA SER A 74 9.06 -5.07 -16.24
C SER A 74 9.88 -6.30 -15.84
N THR A 75 9.53 -6.95 -14.72
CA THR A 75 10.16 -8.18 -14.22
C THR A 75 9.51 -9.46 -14.79
N SER A 76 8.49 -9.31 -15.63
CA SER A 76 7.75 -10.41 -16.26
C SER A 76 7.87 -10.37 -17.79
N GLU A 77 8.17 -11.50 -18.41
CA GLU A 77 8.02 -11.67 -19.88
C GLU A 77 6.56 -11.95 -20.29
N ASP A 78 5.67 -12.09 -19.31
CA ASP A 78 4.26 -12.41 -19.51
C ASP A 78 3.38 -11.17 -19.30
N ASP A 79 2.82 -10.67 -20.39
CA ASP A 79 1.96 -9.48 -20.45
C ASP A 79 0.69 -9.58 -19.59
N ARG A 80 0.37 -10.76 -19.03
CA ARG A 80 -0.73 -10.89 -18.08
C ARG A 80 -0.46 -10.18 -16.76
N TRP A 81 0.80 -9.91 -16.43
CA TRP A 81 1.21 -9.28 -15.19
C TRP A 81 1.44 -7.79 -15.42
N GLU A 82 0.72 -7.00 -14.65
CA GLU A 82 0.74 -5.55 -14.72
C GLU A 82 0.82 -5.02 -13.30
N CYS A 83 1.43 -3.85 -13.16
CA CYS A 83 1.61 -3.10 -11.92
C CYS A 83 1.43 -1.60 -12.20
N VAL A 84 1.33 -0.83 -11.13
CA VAL A 84 1.34 0.64 -11.15
C VAL A 84 2.70 1.13 -10.67
N ASP A 85 3.00 2.40 -10.89
CA ASP A 85 4.06 3.08 -10.15
C ASP A 85 3.47 3.85 -8.98
N ILE A 86 4.16 3.84 -7.84
CA ILE A 86 3.80 4.60 -6.64
C ILE A 86 4.95 5.50 -6.17
N LYS A 87 4.62 6.68 -5.67
CA LYS A 87 5.58 7.60 -5.06
C LYS A 87 5.23 7.90 -3.61
N ALA A 88 6.25 8.19 -2.80
CA ALA A 88 6.06 8.60 -1.42
C ALA A 88 5.36 9.97 -1.34
N VAL A 89 4.38 10.09 -0.44
CA VAL A 89 3.71 11.37 -0.14
C VAL A 89 4.16 11.89 1.23
N ARG A 90 4.04 11.06 2.27
CA ARG A 90 4.44 11.43 3.64
C ARG A 90 4.63 10.21 4.52
N SER A 91 5.54 10.30 5.48
CA SER A 91 5.66 9.32 6.56
C SER A 91 4.49 9.44 7.54
N PHE A 92 4.15 8.32 8.18
CA PHE A 92 3.27 8.36 9.35
C PHE A 92 4.00 9.02 10.53
N VAL A 93 3.29 9.86 11.29
CA VAL A 93 3.83 10.48 12.51
C VAL A 93 4.14 9.41 13.56
N THR A 94 3.21 8.47 13.73
CA THR A 94 3.42 7.25 14.52
C THR A 94 3.05 6.06 13.65
N PRO A 95 3.98 5.12 13.38
CA PRO A 95 3.65 3.89 12.67
C PRO A 95 2.51 3.13 13.37
N VAL A 96 1.57 2.62 12.59
CA VAL A 96 0.40 1.88 13.11
C VAL A 96 0.63 0.39 12.94
N SER A 97 0.85 -0.32 14.05
CA SER A 97 1.10 -1.76 14.04
C SER A 97 -0.16 -2.57 13.69
N LEU A 98 0.03 -3.77 13.14
CA LEU A 98 -1.05 -4.71 12.87
C LEU A 98 -1.85 -5.05 14.14
N ASP A 99 -1.21 -5.07 15.31
CA ASP A 99 -1.89 -5.37 16.56
C ASP A 99 -2.83 -4.22 16.98
N GLN A 100 -2.41 -2.95 16.78
CA GLN A 100 -3.31 -1.81 16.95
C GLN A 100 -4.48 -1.87 15.96
N ILE A 101 -4.21 -2.18 14.70
CA ILE A 101 -5.25 -2.31 13.66
C ILE A 101 -6.27 -3.39 14.04
N LYS A 102 -5.81 -4.55 14.52
CA LYS A 102 -6.69 -5.65 14.95
C LYS A 102 -7.47 -5.36 16.23
N ALA A 103 -6.96 -4.47 17.08
CA ALA A 103 -7.62 -4.09 18.32
C ALA A 103 -8.74 -3.06 18.11
N ASP A 104 -8.78 -2.39 16.96
CA ASP A 104 -9.79 -1.39 16.64
C ASP A 104 -11.03 -2.04 15.97
N PRO A 105 -12.22 -1.98 16.61
CA PRO A 105 -13.44 -2.56 16.04
C PRO A 105 -13.85 -1.93 14.70
N GLN A 106 -13.45 -0.69 14.41
CA GLN A 106 -13.74 -0.03 13.13
C GLN A 106 -13.02 -0.69 11.96
N LEU A 107 -11.94 -1.43 12.22
CA LEU A 107 -11.06 -2.05 11.22
C LEU A 107 -11.27 -3.56 11.14
N GLU A 108 -12.29 -4.11 11.81
CA GLU A 108 -12.49 -5.56 11.91
C GLU A 108 -12.70 -6.24 10.55
N GLU A 109 -13.33 -5.54 9.60
CA GLU A 109 -13.60 -6.04 8.24
C GLU A 109 -12.49 -5.69 7.23
N MET A 110 -11.46 -4.96 7.67
CA MET A 110 -10.37 -4.55 6.78
C MET A 110 -9.67 -5.78 6.20
N VAL A 111 -9.39 -5.72 4.89
CA VAL A 111 -8.74 -6.80 4.15
C VAL A 111 -7.39 -7.19 4.80
N LEU A 112 -6.68 -6.24 5.41
CA LEU A 112 -5.42 -6.51 6.13
C LEU A 112 -5.61 -7.47 7.30
N VAL A 113 -6.74 -7.36 8.00
CA VAL A 113 -7.12 -8.21 9.15
C VAL A 113 -7.66 -9.55 8.67
N ARG A 114 -8.51 -9.55 7.63
CA ARG A 114 -9.23 -10.75 7.15
C ARG A 114 -8.41 -11.61 6.18
N ASN A 115 -7.50 -11.02 5.40
CA ASN A 115 -6.71 -11.70 4.39
C ASN A 115 -5.25 -11.22 4.41
N SER A 116 -4.43 -11.91 5.22
CA SER A 116 -3.01 -11.59 5.38
C SER A 116 -2.16 -11.88 4.14
N ARG A 117 -2.62 -12.74 3.21
CA ARG A 117 -1.85 -13.19 2.04
C ARG A 117 -1.92 -12.24 0.85
N LEU A 118 -2.93 -11.38 0.80
CA LEU A 118 -3.08 -10.42 -0.30
C LEU A 118 -2.13 -9.23 -0.09
N SER A 119 -1.28 -8.93 -1.07
CA SER A 119 -0.23 -7.91 -1.00
C SER A 119 -0.68 -6.50 -1.36
N VAL A 120 -1.65 -6.38 -2.28
CA VAL A 120 -2.30 -5.11 -2.66
C VAL A 120 -3.77 -5.22 -2.33
N GLN A 121 -4.29 -4.27 -1.56
CA GLN A 121 -5.61 -4.37 -0.95
C GLN A 121 -6.41 -3.07 -1.14
N PRO A 122 -7.72 -3.15 -1.37
CA PRO A 122 -8.58 -1.97 -1.26
C PRO A 122 -8.72 -1.56 0.21
N VAL A 123 -8.84 -0.26 0.43
CA VAL A 123 -9.09 0.35 1.72
C VAL A 123 -10.30 1.28 1.57
N SER A 124 -11.30 1.13 2.43
CA SER A 124 -12.45 2.03 2.46
C SER A 124 -12.07 3.40 3.03
N GLU A 125 -12.85 4.43 2.76
CA GLU A 125 -12.62 5.77 3.32
C GLU A 125 -12.68 5.79 4.86
N LEU A 126 -13.53 4.95 5.45
CA LEU A 126 -13.61 4.78 6.90
C LEU A 126 -12.32 4.18 7.46
N GLU A 127 -11.83 3.09 6.85
CA GLU A 127 -10.58 2.43 7.26
C GLU A 127 -9.37 3.35 7.08
N TRP A 128 -9.33 4.10 5.96
CA TRP A 128 -8.31 5.10 5.70
C TRP A 128 -8.24 6.14 6.81
N THR A 129 -9.40 6.72 7.15
CA THR A 129 -9.50 7.75 8.18
C THR A 129 -9.13 7.21 9.56
N ALA A 130 -9.59 6.00 9.90
CA ALA A 130 -9.29 5.37 11.19
C ALA A 130 -7.78 5.07 11.36
N ILE A 131 -7.13 4.50 10.34
CA ILE A 131 -5.68 4.24 10.39
C ILE A 131 -4.88 5.54 10.48
N CYS A 132 -5.24 6.56 9.69
CA CYS A 132 -4.62 7.87 9.77
C CYS A 132 -4.76 8.48 11.18
N ALA A 133 -5.93 8.37 11.80
CA ALA A 133 -6.17 8.84 13.16
C ALA A 133 -5.31 8.10 14.21
N LEU A 134 -5.24 6.76 14.13
CA LEU A 134 -4.37 5.95 14.99
C LEU A 134 -2.89 6.38 14.87
N GLY A 135 -2.48 6.71 13.65
CA GLY A 135 -1.13 7.16 13.34
C GLY A 135 -0.89 8.65 13.53
N GLN A 136 -1.87 9.41 14.02
CA GLN A 136 -1.84 10.88 14.15
C GLN A 136 -1.37 11.59 12.87
N THR A 137 -1.73 11.02 11.73
CA THR A 137 -1.27 11.43 10.40
C THR A 137 -2.44 12.02 9.64
N ASP A 138 -2.22 13.16 9.00
CA ASP A 138 -3.26 13.80 8.19
C ASP A 138 -3.60 12.93 6.96
N PRO A 139 -4.88 12.54 6.76
CA PRO A 139 -5.31 11.63 5.69
C PRO A 139 -5.27 12.24 4.28
N GLY A 140 -5.14 13.56 4.16
CA GLY A 140 -5.40 14.33 2.94
C GLY A 140 -4.38 15.44 2.71
#